data_AF-A0A7C7JPP5-F1
#
_entry.id   AF-A0A7C7JPP5-F1
#
_cell.length_a   1.000
_cell.length_b   1.000
_cell.length_c   1.000
_cell.angle_alpha   90.00
_cell.angle_beta   90.00
_cell.angle_gamma   90.00
#
_symmetry.space_group_name_H-M   'P 1'
#
loop_
_entity.id
_entity.type
_entity.pdbx_description
1 polymer ?
#
loop_
_entity_poly.entity_id
_entity_poly.type
_entity_poly.pdbx_seq_one_letter_code
_entity_poly.pdbx_strand_id
1 'polypeptide(L)'
;MVEPIKILNGQRTAEQRVSDLKHGLEVADRLANVDDRMAHLQKLIDTEEPRMTELSDDTALASVMQDIKDRVFQLTDVEASISRIEARLGQDASDPVDLTLQQTLDVVEHLRQISQAAPNDERIASLATNVCEGLESFVTTVLAGSEAEGNTTADSPSIADMELALNVIDTIAVCPGAARQSMYRPLRRQFIDIACQAAWKRVDRLSDMGLDRATRKEYLHEALTIWTLTPDLAENAGSPRLSQLPSEIQRFIQRLLLKEVIANGANNDLPRLQEEALLTKEFIDDYLSMVPAISLPDAHEAIGLHVIGTLVRRLESAIRKVASFDELEFCYGIITTLRTLEGVDETKLERASRSLARARWMVRARGTLLFLRGASLRAALVLVATVAGLGAYIGVAALVEYLYEFTLPLAP
;
A
#
# COMPACT_ATOMS: atom_id res chain seq x y z
N MET A 1 27.64 -45.56 77.94
CA MET A 1 27.57 -44.92 76.61
C MET A 1 26.17 -45.06 76.09
N VAL A 2 25.42 -43.96 75.97
CA VAL A 2 24.57 -43.56 74.83
C VAL A 2 24.20 -42.10 75.11
N GLU A 3 24.62 -41.17 74.25
CA GLU A 3 24.23 -39.76 74.32
C GLU A 3 22.77 -39.57 73.88
N PRO A 4 22.02 -38.62 74.45
CA PRO A 4 20.67 -38.33 73.99
C PRO A 4 20.70 -37.47 72.72
N ILE A 5 20.11 -37.98 71.64
CA ILE A 5 19.92 -37.31 70.36
C ILE A 5 18.96 -36.12 70.56
N LYS A 6 19.48 -34.89 70.49
CA LYS A 6 18.70 -33.66 70.35
C LYS A 6 18.46 -33.37 68.87
N ILE A 7 17.39 -33.91 68.28
CA ILE A 7 16.95 -33.50 66.93
C ILE A 7 15.42 -33.54 66.92
N LEU A 8 14.76 -32.38 66.86
CA LEU A 8 13.35 -32.21 66.44
C LEU A 8 12.88 -30.74 66.46
N ASN A 9 13.56 -29.83 67.15
CA ASN A 9 13.18 -28.40 67.16
C ASN A 9 13.78 -27.59 66.00
N GLY A 10 14.94 -27.97 65.47
CA GLY A 10 15.63 -27.24 64.39
C GLY A 10 14.92 -27.27 63.03
N GLN A 11 14.30 -28.40 62.66
CA GLN A 11 13.60 -28.55 61.38
C GLN A 11 12.31 -27.73 61.31
N ARG A 12 11.48 -27.73 62.37
CA ARG A 12 10.29 -26.88 62.42
C ARG A 12 10.63 -25.39 62.35
N THR A 13 11.73 -24.98 62.99
CA THR A 13 12.20 -23.59 62.89
C THR A 13 12.73 -23.24 61.51
N ALA A 14 13.33 -24.19 60.78
CA ALA A 14 13.81 -23.95 59.43
C ALA A 14 12.68 -23.92 58.40
N GLU A 15 11.70 -24.84 58.49
CA GLU A 15 10.49 -24.83 57.64
C GLU A 15 9.68 -23.55 57.82
N GLN A 16 9.54 -23.07 59.06
CA GLN A 16 8.85 -21.82 59.36
C GLN A 16 9.60 -20.61 58.78
N ARG A 17 10.94 -20.59 58.87
CA ARG A 17 11.76 -19.55 58.23
C ARG A 17 11.70 -19.57 56.70
N VAL A 18 11.68 -20.74 56.09
CA VAL A 18 11.47 -20.87 54.63
C VAL A 18 10.12 -20.28 54.24
N SER A 19 9.07 -20.53 55.04
CA SER A 19 7.75 -19.93 54.83
C SER A 19 7.79 -18.40 55.00
N ASP A 20 8.48 -17.89 56.02
CA ASP A 20 8.60 -16.45 56.29
C ASP A 20 9.38 -15.73 55.18
N LEU A 21 10.46 -16.33 54.67
CA LEU A 21 11.24 -15.79 53.54
C LEU A 21 10.43 -15.79 52.24
N LYS A 22 9.70 -16.87 51.95
CA LYS A 22 8.79 -16.92 50.79
C LYS A 22 7.69 -15.87 50.90
N HIS A 23 7.11 -15.70 52.09
CA HIS A 23 6.14 -14.64 52.33
C HIS A 23 6.75 -13.24 52.16
N GLY A 24 7.98 -13.03 52.64
CA GLY A 24 8.73 -11.79 52.43
C GLY A 24 8.99 -11.48 50.95
N LEU A 25 9.22 -12.52 50.13
CA LEU A 25 9.37 -12.41 48.68
C LEU A 25 8.04 -12.04 48.00
N GLU A 26 6.94 -12.67 48.40
CA GLU A 26 5.58 -12.29 47.95
C GLU A 26 5.21 -10.85 48.33
N VAL A 27 5.62 -10.38 49.50
CA VAL A 27 5.40 -8.99 49.93
C VAL A 27 6.21 -8.03 49.08
N ALA A 28 7.48 -8.35 48.79
CA ALA A 28 8.32 -7.54 47.92
C ALA A 28 7.70 -7.41 46.51
N ASP A 29 7.22 -8.50 45.92
CA ASP A 29 6.59 -8.44 44.57
C ASP A 29 5.31 -7.58 44.53
N ARG A 30 4.68 -7.32 45.68
CA ARG A 30 3.49 -6.43 45.80
C ARG A 30 3.84 -4.96 45.97
N LEU A 31 5.09 -4.61 46.29
CA LEU A 31 5.52 -3.21 46.40
C LEU A 31 5.54 -2.57 45.01
N ALA A 32 5.22 -1.27 44.93
CA ALA A 32 5.15 -0.56 43.66
C ALA A 32 6.55 -0.27 43.08
N ASN A 33 7.43 0.34 43.89
CA ASN A 33 8.72 0.89 43.44
C ASN A 33 9.86 -0.11 43.56
N VAL A 34 10.80 -0.06 42.61
CA VAL A 34 12.02 -0.88 42.60
C VAL A 34 12.88 -0.63 43.84
N ASP A 35 13.02 0.62 44.28
CA ASP A 35 13.77 0.99 45.50
C ASP A 35 13.19 0.35 46.77
N ASP A 36 11.86 0.39 46.93
CA ASP A 36 11.18 -0.21 48.08
C ASP A 36 11.32 -1.74 48.08
N ARG A 37 11.24 -2.36 46.89
CA ARG A 37 11.48 -3.81 46.70
C ARG A 37 12.89 -4.20 47.11
N MET A 38 13.89 -3.46 46.64
CA MET A 38 15.30 -3.70 46.98
C MET A 38 15.54 -3.50 48.48
N ALA A 39 15.04 -2.41 49.07
CA ALA A 39 15.21 -2.14 50.50
C ALA A 39 14.56 -3.23 51.38
N HIS A 40 13.39 -3.74 50.98
CA HIS A 40 12.72 -4.82 51.70
C HIS A 40 13.49 -6.15 51.60
N LEU A 41 13.94 -6.53 50.41
CA LEU A 41 14.71 -7.76 50.20
C LEU A 41 16.11 -7.68 50.83
N GLN A 42 16.77 -6.53 50.79
CA GLN A 42 18.05 -6.32 51.46
C GLN A 42 17.91 -6.43 52.97
N LYS A 43 16.84 -5.86 53.54
CA LYS A 43 16.55 -6.01 54.98
C LYS A 43 16.29 -7.47 55.37
N LEU A 44 15.65 -8.26 54.50
CA LEU A 44 15.47 -9.70 54.70
C LEU A 44 16.81 -10.44 54.69
N ILE A 45 17.71 -10.12 53.75
CA ILE A 45 19.07 -10.67 53.69
C ILE A 45 19.81 -10.31 54.98
N ASP A 46 19.89 -9.03 55.35
CA ASP A 46 20.64 -8.54 56.50
C ASP A 46 20.15 -9.16 57.82
N THR A 47 18.86 -9.49 57.92
CA THR A 47 18.26 -10.09 59.12
C THR A 47 18.50 -11.60 59.21
N GLU A 48 18.49 -12.31 58.08
CA GLU A 48 18.50 -13.79 58.05
C GLU A 48 19.88 -14.38 57.67
N GLU A 49 20.75 -13.65 56.97
CA GLU A 49 22.12 -14.05 56.66
C GLU A 49 22.98 -14.39 57.92
N PRO A 50 22.98 -13.59 59.00
CA PRO A 50 23.68 -13.96 60.24
C PRO A 50 23.04 -15.15 60.98
N ARG A 51 21.80 -15.52 60.63
CA ARG A 51 21.06 -16.65 61.23
C ARG A 51 21.19 -17.93 60.42
N MET A 52 21.59 -17.83 59.15
CA MET A 52 21.86 -18.96 58.26
C MET A 52 23.20 -19.63 58.59
N THR A 53 24.19 -18.86 59.05
CA THR A 53 25.48 -19.38 59.53
C THR A 53 25.33 -20.32 60.73
N GLU A 54 24.23 -20.22 61.49
CA GLU A 54 23.91 -21.13 62.60
C GLU A 54 23.21 -22.43 62.16
N LEU A 55 22.64 -22.48 60.95
CA LEU A 55 21.78 -23.56 60.42
C LEU A 55 22.28 -24.10 59.07
N SER A 56 23.60 -24.06 58.86
CA SER A 56 24.34 -24.28 57.61
C SER A 56 23.98 -25.52 56.76
N ASP A 57 23.24 -26.49 57.27
CA ASP A 57 22.93 -27.76 56.58
C ASP A 57 21.56 -27.77 55.87
N ASP A 58 20.74 -26.71 55.97
CA ASP A 58 19.40 -26.69 55.36
C ASP A 58 19.42 -26.15 53.90
N THR A 59 19.40 -27.09 52.94
CA THR A 59 19.37 -26.79 51.51
C THR A 59 18.16 -25.98 51.03
N ALA A 60 17.00 -26.10 51.69
CA ALA A 60 15.79 -25.39 51.28
C ALA A 60 15.83 -23.92 51.71
N LEU A 61 16.44 -23.64 52.86
CA LEU A 61 16.67 -22.27 53.32
C LEU A 61 17.72 -21.57 52.46
N ALA A 62 18.80 -22.28 52.12
CA ALA A 62 19.86 -21.78 51.23
C ALA A 62 19.32 -21.42 49.83
N SER A 63 18.42 -22.24 49.26
CA SER A 63 17.84 -21.97 47.94
C SER A 63 16.97 -20.70 47.94
N VAL A 64 16.09 -20.53 48.94
CA VAL A 64 15.24 -19.34 49.02
C VAL A 64 16.07 -18.07 49.26
N MET A 65 17.14 -18.17 50.06
CA MET A 65 18.06 -17.04 50.24
C MET A 65 18.78 -16.68 48.94
N GLN A 66 19.20 -17.68 48.15
CA GLN A 66 19.79 -17.44 46.84
C GLN A 66 18.79 -16.78 45.90
N ASP A 67 17.53 -17.23 45.88
CA ASP A 67 16.46 -16.61 45.08
C ASP A 67 16.27 -15.13 45.46
N ILE A 68 16.30 -14.79 46.75
CA ILE A 68 16.22 -13.39 47.23
C ILE A 68 17.42 -12.58 46.74
N LYS A 69 18.64 -13.12 46.83
CA LYS A 69 19.88 -12.46 46.35
C LYS A 69 19.86 -12.24 44.85
N ASP A 70 19.44 -13.24 44.09
CA ASP A 70 19.31 -13.17 42.63
C ASP A 70 18.26 -12.12 42.24
N ARG A 71 17.16 -12.01 43.00
CA ARG A 71 16.12 -10.99 42.79
C ARG A 71 16.62 -9.58 43.08
N VAL A 72 17.40 -9.38 44.15
CA VAL A 72 18.05 -8.09 44.44
C VAL A 72 19.02 -7.70 43.32
N PHE A 73 19.81 -8.65 42.82
CA PHE A 73 20.72 -8.41 41.70
C PHE A 73 19.98 -7.96 40.43
N GLN A 74 18.88 -8.64 40.07
CA GLN A 74 18.03 -8.25 38.95
C GLN A 74 17.45 -6.83 39.11
N LEU A 75 16.93 -6.50 40.30
CA LEU A 75 16.38 -5.18 40.58
C LEU A 75 17.46 -4.08 40.55
N THR A 76 18.69 -4.41 40.94
CA THR A 76 19.83 -3.47 40.84
C THR A 76 20.17 -3.12 39.40
N ASP A 77 20.12 -4.10 38.48
CA ASP A 77 20.34 -3.86 37.05
C ASP A 77 19.19 -3.05 36.42
N VAL A 78 17.95 -3.32 36.86
CA VAL A 78 16.77 -2.51 36.50
C VAL A 78 16.95 -1.07 36.96
N GLU A 79 17.34 -0.84 38.21
CA GLU A 79 17.56 0.51 38.75
C GLU A 79 18.68 1.25 38.02
N ALA A 80 19.79 0.57 37.73
CA ALA A 80 20.87 1.14 36.93
C ALA A 80 20.42 1.48 35.51
N SER A 81 19.44 0.77 34.96
CA SER A 81 18.85 1.06 33.65
C SER A 81 17.90 2.26 33.70
N ILE A 82 17.05 2.36 34.73
CA ILE A 82 16.18 3.53 34.97
C ILE A 82 17.03 4.79 35.15
N SER A 83 18.04 4.74 36.02
CA SER A 83 18.98 5.85 36.25
C SER A 83 19.72 6.30 34.99
N ARG A 84 20.08 5.36 34.10
CA ARG A 84 20.69 5.69 32.79
C ARG A 84 19.72 6.42 31.86
N ILE A 85 18.44 6.05 31.88
CA ILE A 85 17.40 6.71 31.08
C ILE A 85 17.13 8.11 31.62
N GLU A 86 17.03 8.27 32.94
CA GLU A 86 16.88 9.57 33.59
C GLU A 86 18.06 10.50 33.26
N ALA A 87 19.29 9.99 33.33
CA ALA A 87 20.47 10.77 32.94
C ALA A 87 20.45 11.21 31.46
N ARG A 88 19.83 10.42 30.57
CA ARG A 88 19.67 10.77 29.14
C ARG A 88 18.53 11.76 28.89
N LEU A 89 17.48 11.71 29.70
CA LEU A 89 16.31 12.58 29.60
C LEU A 89 16.45 13.87 30.43
N GLY A 90 17.55 14.06 31.16
CA GLY A 90 17.71 15.17 32.09
C GLY A 90 16.94 14.94 33.40
N GLN A 91 17.53 15.36 34.52
CA GLN A 91 16.97 15.13 35.85
C GLN A 91 15.76 16.01 36.17
N ASP A 92 15.53 17.10 35.40
CA ASP A 92 14.47 18.08 35.65
C ASP A 92 13.66 18.33 34.38
N ALA A 93 12.33 18.37 34.54
CA ALA A 93 11.31 18.58 33.52
C ALA A 93 11.37 19.95 32.78
N SER A 94 12.44 20.74 32.94
CA SER A 94 12.53 22.11 32.42
C SER A 94 13.48 22.30 31.25
N ASP A 95 14.42 21.38 31.00
CA ASP A 95 15.36 21.52 29.90
C ASP A 95 14.90 20.69 28.70
N PRO A 96 14.79 21.28 27.49
CA PRO A 96 14.38 20.56 26.30
C PRO A 96 15.45 19.50 26.01
N VAL A 97 15.03 18.25 26.09
CA VAL A 97 15.86 17.11 25.79
C VAL A 97 16.13 17.09 24.29
N ASP A 98 17.34 17.46 23.89
CA ASP A 98 17.85 17.39 22.51
C ASP A 98 18.10 15.92 22.08
N LEU A 99 17.08 15.06 22.18
CA LEU A 99 17.11 13.74 21.58
C LEU A 99 16.53 13.80 20.18
N THR A 100 17.24 13.21 19.22
CA THR A 100 16.67 12.94 17.90
C THR A 100 15.49 11.98 18.03
N LEU A 101 14.52 12.05 17.12
CA LEU A 101 13.34 11.17 17.13
C LEU A 101 13.72 9.69 17.29
N GLN A 102 14.76 9.24 16.58
CA GLN A 102 15.24 7.85 16.68
C GLN A 102 15.69 7.50 18.10
N GLN A 103 16.44 8.39 18.76
CA GLN A 103 16.87 8.17 20.13
C GLN A 103 15.69 8.16 21.12
N THR A 104 14.65 8.94 20.85
CA THR A 104 13.41 8.95 21.66
C THR A 104 12.62 7.65 21.50
N LEU A 105 12.54 7.10 20.28
CA LEU A 105 11.93 5.79 20.01
C LEU A 105 12.72 4.65 20.68
N ASP A 106 14.04 4.70 20.66
CA ASP A 106 14.90 3.73 21.35
C ASP A 106 14.69 3.77 22.88
N VAL A 107 14.47 4.96 23.45
CA VAL A 107 14.14 5.12 24.87
C VAL A 107 12.79 4.50 25.21
N VAL A 108 11.78 4.66 24.35
CA VAL A 108 10.47 4.00 24.54
C VAL A 108 10.61 2.48 24.57
N GLU A 109 11.37 1.89 23.64
CA GLU A 109 11.56 0.45 23.60
C GLU A 109 12.31 -0.07 24.84
N HIS A 110 13.32 0.66 25.31
CA HIS A 110 13.98 0.33 26.58
C HIS A 110 13.04 0.45 27.79
N LEU A 111 12.20 1.50 27.86
CA LEU A 111 11.20 1.64 28.92
C LEU A 111 10.19 0.48 28.90
N ARG A 112 9.80 0.00 27.71
CA ARG A 112 8.95 -1.17 27.55
C ARG A 112 9.60 -2.43 28.11
N GLN A 113 10.88 -2.66 27.82
CA GLN A 113 11.64 -3.80 28.33
C GLN A 113 11.80 -3.75 29.86
N ILE A 114 12.11 -2.58 30.42
CA ILE A 114 12.24 -2.39 31.87
C ILE A 114 10.89 -2.57 32.56
N SER A 115 9.80 -2.08 31.97
CA SER A 115 8.44 -2.26 32.51
C SER A 115 8.03 -3.74 32.60
N GLN A 116 8.51 -4.62 31.70
CA GLN A 116 8.27 -6.05 31.84
C GLN A 116 8.96 -6.65 33.07
N ALA A 117 10.11 -6.11 33.47
CA ALA A 117 10.83 -6.52 34.67
C ALA A 117 10.25 -5.86 35.95
N ALA A 118 9.75 -4.63 35.86
CA ALA A 118 9.19 -3.85 36.96
C ALA A 118 7.85 -3.16 36.57
N PRO A 119 6.72 -3.91 36.55
CA PRO A 119 5.47 -3.44 35.94
C PRO A 119 4.72 -2.33 36.69
N ASN A 120 5.06 -2.04 37.94
CA ASN A 120 4.34 -1.09 38.80
C ASN A 120 5.21 0.08 39.28
N ASP A 121 6.38 0.27 38.68
CA ASP A 121 7.28 1.34 39.09
C ASP A 121 6.76 2.71 38.63
N GLU A 122 6.58 3.63 39.57
CA GLU A 122 6.03 4.96 39.30
C GLU A 122 6.98 5.83 38.47
N ARG A 123 8.30 5.64 38.58
CA ARG A 123 9.31 6.39 37.79
C ARG A 123 9.26 5.98 36.32
N ILE A 124 9.10 4.69 36.05
CA ILE A 124 8.93 4.22 34.66
C ILE A 124 7.67 4.83 34.04
N ALA A 125 6.58 4.91 34.81
CA ALA A 125 5.34 5.52 34.36
C ALA A 125 5.48 7.03 34.11
N SER A 126 6.20 7.76 34.97
CA SER A 126 6.43 9.21 34.80
C SER A 126 7.35 9.51 33.62
N LEU A 127 8.46 8.79 33.47
CA LEU A 127 9.40 8.92 32.34
C LEU A 127 8.72 8.62 31.01
N ALA A 128 7.94 7.54 30.95
CA ALA A 128 7.15 7.23 29.77
C ALA A 128 6.14 8.34 29.46
N THR A 129 5.65 9.06 30.47
CA THR A 129 4.67 10.14 30.27
C THR A 129 5.30 11.34 29.60
N ASN A 130 6.42 11.81 30.14
CA ASN A 130 7.15 12.93 29.57
C ASN A 130 7.59 12.65 28.12
N VAL A 131 8.09 11.44 27.85
CA VAL A 131 8.49 11.03 26.50
C VAL A 131 7.28 10.99 25.56
N CYS A 132 6.15 10.44 25.99
CA CYS A 132 4.94 10.40 25.16
C CYS A 132 4.34 11.78 24.90
N GLU A 133 4.41 12.72 25.85
CA GLU A 133 3.96 14.10 25.66
C GLU A 133 4.83 14.83 24.63
N GLY A 134 6.15 14.61 24.65
CA GLY A 134 7.05 15.11 23.60
C GLY A 134 6.74 14.52 22.22
N LEU A 135 6.46 13.22 22.16
CA LEU A 135 6.06 12.54 20.91
C LEU A 135 4.67 13.00 20.42
N GLU A 136 3.73 13.26 21.33
CA GLU A 136 2.44 13.86 21.00
C GLU A 136 2.63 15.24 20.37
N SER A 137 3.43 16.11 21.00
CA SER A 137 3.74 17.43 20.44
C SER A 137 4.37 17.31 19.06
N PHE A 138 5.32 16.39 18.88
CA PHE A 138 5.94 16.13 17.57
C PHE A 138 4.89 15.73 16.51
N VAL A 139 4.02 14.77 16.83
CA VAL A 139 2.95 14.32 15.92
C VAL A 139 2.03 15.48 15.54
N THR A 140 1.62 16.31 16.50
CA THR A 140 0.76 17.47 16.19
C THR A 140 1.45 18.49 15.28
N THR A 141 2.76 18.73 15.45
CA THR A 141 3.53 19.63 14.58
C THR A 141 3.72 19.06 13.18
N VAL A 142 4.05 17.77 13.07
CA VAL A 142 4.21 17.10 11.77
C VAL A 142 2.89 17.09 10.98
N LEU A 143 1.78 16.81 11.67
CA LEU A 143 0.45 16.78 11.06
C LEU A 143 -0.12 18.17 10.74
N ALA A 144 0.35 19.23 11.42
CA ALA A 144 -0.01 20.61 11.06
C ALA A 144 0.57 21.03 9.69
N GLY A 145 1.63 20.36 9.23
CA GLY A 145 2.31 20.66 7.97
C GLY A 145 3.24 21.88 8.06
N SER A 146 4.19 21.97 7.13
CA SER A 146 5.06 23.16 7.01
C SER A 146 4.26 24.31 6.40
N GLU A 147 3.91 25.31 7.19
CA GLU A 147 3.39 26.62 6.74
C GLU A 147 4.47 27.42 5.97
N ALA A 148 5.07 26.84 4.93
CA ALA A 148 6.02 27.54 4.09
C ALA A 148 5.24 28.33 3.01
N GLU A 149 5.16 29.64 3.24
CA GLU A 149 4.61 30.64 2.34
C GLU A 149 4.99 30.38 0.87
N GLY A 150 3.98 30.28 -0.01
CA GLY A 150 4.15 30.52 -1.44
C GLY A 150 3.76 29.41 -2.40
N ASN A 151 3.54 28.18 -1.94
CA ASN A 151 3.03 27.11 -2.80
C ASN A 151 1.60 26.75 -2.43
N THR A 152 0.67 26.95 -3.35
CA THR A 152 -0.74 26.51 -3.24
C THR A 152 -0.90 24.99 -3.16
N THR A 153 0.20 24.23 -3.06
CA THR A 153 0.28 22.79 -2.80
C THR A 153 0.65 22.43 -1.35
N ALA A 154 0.99 23.40 -0.49
CA ALA A 154 1.60 23.19 0.82
C ALA A 154 0.62 23.00 2.01
N ASP A 155 -0.70 22.99 1.79
CA ASP A 155 -1.67 22.94 2.90
C ASP A 155 -1.99 21.51 3.39
N SER A 156 -1.12 20.53 3.15
CA SER A 156 -1.35 19.13 3.55
C SER A 156 -0.03 18.42 3.86
N PRO A 157 0.03 17.57 4.91
CA PRO A 157 1.24 16.81 5.20
C PRO A 157 1.63 15.94 4.01
N SER A 158 2.93 15.70 3.86
CA SER A 158 3.43 14.74 2.88
C SER A 158 3.07 13.31 3.32
N ILE A 159 3.15 12.35 2.39
CA ILE A 159 2.91 10.93 2.72
C ILE A 159 3.95 10.44 3.74
N ALA A 160 5.21 10.83 3.57
CA ALA A 160 6.28 10.48 4.50
C ALA A 160 6.03 11.04 5.91
N ASP A 161 5.51 12.26 6.02
CA ASP A 161 5.13 12.88 7.30
C ASP A 161 3.99 12.10 7.97
N MET A 162 3.00 11.65 7.19
CA MET A 162 1.89 10.84 7.71
C MET A 162 2.34 9.45 8.15
N GLU A 163 3.19 8.77 7.37
CA GLU A 163 3.78 7.48 7.75
C GLU A 163 4.59 7.60 9.05
N LEU A 164 5.39 8.67 9.17
CA LEU A 164 6.16 8.95 10.36
C LEU A 164 5.26 9.21 11.57
N ALA A 165 4.23 10.05 11.41
CA ALA A 165 3.27 10.33 12.46
C ALA A 165 2.54 9.06 12.93
N LEU A 166 2.12 8.19 12.00
CA LEU A 166 1.44 6.94 12.34
C LEU A 166 2.36 5.99 13.12
N ASN A 167 3.62 5.83 12.70
CA ASN A 167 4.61 5.02 13.42
C ASN A 167 4.83 5.52 14.85
N VAL A 168 4.88 6.84 15.05
CA VAL A 168 5.01 7.44 16.38
C VAL A 168 3.74 7.21 17.22
N ILE A 169 2.56 7.37 16.64
CA ILE A 169 1.27 7.09 17.31
C ILE A 169 1.19 5.63 17.77
N ASP A 170 1.58 4.69 16.91
CA ASP A 170 1.61 3.27 17.26
C ASP A 170 2.65 2.97 18.34
N THR A 171 3.79 3.67 18.34
CA THR A 171 4.79 3.56 19.41
C THR A 171 4.24 4.03 20.75
N ILE A 172 3.51 5.15 20.79
CA ILE A 172 2.84 5.66 22.00
C ILE A 172 1.83 4.63 22.55
N ALA A 173 1.19 3.84 21.67
CA ALA A 173 0.22 2.82 22.07
C ALA A 173 0.83 1.69 22.91
N VAL A 174 2.10 1.34 22.65
CA VAL A 174 2.82 0.24 23.31
C VAL A 174 3.67 0.72 24.48
N CYS A 175 3.74 2.03 24.72
CA CYS A 175 4.43 2.60 25.89
C CYS A 175 3.81 2.10 27.21
N PRO A 176 4.61 1.91 28.27
CA PRO A 176 4.09 1.57 29.58
C PRO A 176 3.31 2.74 30.22
N GLY A 177 2.28 2.40 31.02
CA GLY A 177 1.48 3.34 31.82
C GLY A 177 -0.03 3.35 31.52
N ALA A 178 -0.85 3.59 32.55
CA ALA A 178 -2.31 3.55 32.45
C ALA A 178 -2.93 4.69 31.61
N ALA A 179 -2.26 5.83 31.51
CA ALA A 179 -2.74 7.02 30.81
C ALA A 179 -2.56 6.97 29.26
N ARG A 180 -1.95 5.92 28.72
CA ARG A 180 -1.61 5.84 27.28
C ARG A 180 -2.83 5.67 26.40
N GLN A 181 -3.81 4.87 26.85
CA GLN A 181 -5.04 4.69 26.09
C GLN A 181 -5.86 5.99 25.98
N SER A 182 -5.72 6.91 26.94
CA SER A 182 -6.36 8.23 26.88
C SER A 182 -5.67 9.20 25.93
N MET A 183 -4.35 9.10 25.71
CA MET A 183 -3.61 9.94 24.74
C MET A 183 -3.70 9.39 23.31
N TYR A 184 -3.60 8.06 23.16
CA TYR A 184 -3.60 7.39 21.86
C TYR A 184 -4.90 7.61 21.08
N ARG A 185 -6.07 7.45 21.72
CA ARG A 185 -7.37 7.56 21.03
C ARG A 185 -7.60 8.94 20.40
N PRO A 186 -7.38 10.07 21.10
CA PRO A 186 -7.43 11.40 20.50
C PRO A 186 -6.44 11.58 19.33
N LEU A 187 -5.18 11.19 19.50
CA LEU A 187 -4.16 11.37 18.45
C LEU A 187 -4.47 10.56 17.20
N ARG A 188 -4.91 9.32 17.36
CA ARG A 188 -5.35 8.48 16.23
C ARG A 188 -6.54 9.08 15.51
N ARG A 189 -7.50 9.68 16.23
CA ARG A 189 -8.63 10.40 15.60
C ARG A 189 -8.16 11.63 14.83
N GLN A 190 -7.28 12.44 15.42
CA GLN A 190 -6.70 13.60 14.77
C GLN A 190 -5.93 13.22 13.50
N PHE A 191 -5.13 12.15 13.55
CA PHE A 191 -4.45 11.60 12.37
C PHE A 191 -5.44 11.23 11.26
N ILE A 192 -6.49 10.48 11.59
CA ILE A 192 -7.51 10.06 10.62
C ILE A 192 -8.22 11.26 9.99
N ASP A 193 -8.59 12.26 10.79
CA ASP A 193 -9.24 13.47 10.30
C ASP A 193 -8.34 14.24 9.31
N ILE A 194 -7.05 14.39 9.63
CA ILE A 194 -6.07 15.10 8.79
C ILE A 194 -5.74 14.29 7.52
N ALA A 195 -5.53 12.98 7.64
CA ALA A 195 -5.32 12.09 6.51
C ALA A 195 -6.51 12.13 5.53
N CYS A 196 -7.74 12.10 6.06
CA CYS A 196 -8.94 12.23 5.24
C CYS A 196 -9.01 13.58 4.51
N GLN A 197 -8.76 14.68 5.21
CA GLN A 197 -8.74 16.02 4.58
C GLN A 197 -7.67 16.13 3.50
N ALA A 198 -6.46 15.61 3.75
CA ALA A 198 -5.36 15.64 2.81
C ALA A 198 -5.61 14.77 1.57
N ALA A 199 -6.27 13.63 1.72
CA ALA A 199 -6.71 12.82 0.59
C ALA A 199 -7.81 13.52 -0.23
N TRP A 200 -8.81 14.12 0.43
CA TRP A 200 -9.87 14.87 -0.26
C TRP A 200 -9.35 16.05 -1.05
N LYS A 201 -8.41 16.82 -0.50
CA LYS A 201 -7.78 17.94 -1.23
C LYS A 201 -7.11 17.47 -2.54
N ARG A 202 -6.51 16.27 -2.55
CA ARG A 202 -5.89 15.68 -3.74
C ARG A 202 -6.95 15.19 -4.73
N VAL A 203 -8.00 14.54 -4.23
CA VAL A 203 -9.15 14.10 -5.04
C VAL A 203 -9.83 15.29 -5.72
N ASP A 204 -10.07 16.39 -4.99
CA ASP A 204 -10.70 17.60 -5.52
C ASP A 204 -9.88 18.20 -6.69
N ARG A 205 -8.54 18.13 -6.64
CA ARG A 205 -7.66 18.60 -7.73
C ARG A 205 -7.81 17.79 -9.01
N LEU A 206 -8.19 16.53 -8.93
CA LEU A 206 -8.40 15.71 -10.14
C LEU A 206 -9.55 16.23 -11.01
N SER A 207 -10.45 17.05 -10.44
CA SER A 207 -11.52 17.70 -11.19
C SER A 207 -11.03 18.83 -12.12
N ASP A 208 -9.82 19.35 -11.89
CA ASP A 208 -9.19 20.40 -12.68
C ASP A 208 -8.66 19.83 -14.02
N MET A 209 -9.18 20.37 -15.12
CA MET A 209 -8.84 19.97 -16.48
C MET A 209 -7.58 20.67 -17.01
N GLY A 210 -7.04 21.65 -16.29
CA GLY A 210 -5.77 22.31 -16.60
C GLY A 210 -4.54 21.47 -16.26
N LEU A 211 -4.70 20.44 -15.42
CA LEU A 211 -3.63 19.53 -15.03
C LEU A 211 -3.36 18.48 -16.12
N ASP A 212 -2.09 18.28 -16.42
CA ASP A 212 -1.66 17.19 -17.27
C ASP A 212 -1.98 15.84 -16.62
N ARG A 213 -2.01 14.81 -17.47
CA ARG A 213 -2.45 13.49 -17.09
C ARG A 213 -1.48 12.77 -16.14
N ALA A 214 -0.17 13.06 -16.22
CA ALA A 214 0.80 12.48 -15.30
C ALA A 214 0.59 13.03 -13.88
N THR A 215 0.42 14.33 -13.75
CA THR A 215 0.14 14.98 -12.46
C THR A 215 -1.19 14.54 -11.83
N ARG A 216 -2.24 14.32 -12.64
CA ARG A 216 -3.50 13.74 -12.11
C ARG A 216 -3.33 12.30 -11.65
N LYS A 217 -2.52 11.50 -12.34
CA LYS A 217 -2.19 10.14 -11.90
C LYS A 217 -1.45 10.16 -10.55
N GLU A 218 -0.50 11.07 -10.38
CA GLU A 218 0.24 11.26 -9.13
C GLU A 218 -0.70 11.65 -7.98
N TYR A 219 -1.56 12.65 -8.15
CA TYR A 219 -2.54 13.03 -7.12
C TYR A 219 -3.49 11.90 -6.72
N LEU A 220 -3.93 11.08 -7.68
CA LEU A 220 -4.76 9.92 -7.39
C LEU A 220 -4.00 8.86 -6.59
N HIS A 221 -2.77 8.56 -7.00
CA HIS A 221 -1.91 7.61 -6.30
C HIS A 221 -1.62 8.07 -4.87
N GLU A 222 -1.29 9.35 -4.69
CA GLU A 222 -1.06 9.94 -3.37
C GLU A 222 -2.32 9.86 -2.48
N ALA A 223 -3.49 10.20 -3.03
CA ALA A 223 -4.75 10.13 -2.28
C ALA A 223 -5.05 8.70 -1.82
N LEU A 224 -4.86 7.71 -2.69
CA LEU A 224 -5.07 6.29 -2.36
C LEU A 224 -4.01 5.77 -1.39
N THR A 225 -2.77 6.21 -1.50
CA THR A 225 -1.70 5.83 -0.56
C THR A 225 -2.01 6.34 0.85
N ILE A 226 -2.41 7.61 0.99
CA ILE A 226 -2.85 8.17 2.28
C ILE A 226 -4.00 7.35 2.89
N TRP A 227 -4.87 6.82 2.04
CA TRP A 227 -5.98 5.97 2.48
C TRP A 227 -5.54 4.60 2.99
N THR A 228 -4.53 3.99 2.40
CA THR A 228 -3.98 2.73 2.92
C THR A 228 -3.38 2.88 4.32
N LEU A 229 -2.98 4.10 4.70
CA LEU A 229 -2.48 4.42 6.05
C LEU A 229 -3.62 4.58 7.08
N THR A 230 -4.85 4.80 6.64
CA THR A 230 -6.00 4.89 7.56
C THR A 230 -6.53 3.48 7.88
N PRO A 231 -6.52 3.03 9.14
CA PRO A 231 -7.03 1.72 9.52
C PRO A 231 -8.55 1.62 9.33
N ASP A 232 -9.04 0.38 9.28
CA ASP A 232 -10.42 0.00 8.94
C ASP A 232 -11.48 1.00 9.45
N LEU A 233 -12.16 1.66 8.51
CA LEU A 233 -13.19 2.69 8.77
C LEU A 233 -14.35 2.19 9.64
N ALA A 234 -14.43 0.87 9.86
CA ALA A 234 -15.38 0.21 10.75
C ALA A 234 -15.27 0.68 12.22
N GLU A 235 -14.07 0.97 12.73
CA GLU A 235 -13.89 1.48 14.11
C GLU A 235 -14.41 2.92 14.27
N ASN A 236 -14.59 3.65 13.16
CA ASN A 236 -15.02 5.05 13.13
C ASN A 236 -16.43 5.24 12.53
N ALA A 237 -17.27 4.19 12.56
CA ALA A 237 -18.65 4.16 12.06
C ALA A 237 -19.58 5.26 12.63
N GLY A 238 -19.15 6.02 13.63
CA GLY A 238 -19.86 7.19 14.16
C GLY A 238 -19.72 8.47 13.32
N SER A 239 -18.77 8.55 12.39
CA SER A 239 -18.60 9.74 11.53
C SER A 239 -19.36 9.56 10.20
N PRO A 240 -20.41 10.36 9.93
CA PRO A 240 -21.20 10.26 8.70
C PRO A 240 -20.38 10.56 7.43
N ARG A 241 -19.28 11.32 7.55
CA ARG A 241 -18.36 11.57 6.44
C ARG A 241 -17.51 10.34 6.12
N LEU A 242 -16.93 9.70 7.13
CA LEU A 242 -16.03 8.54 6.97
C LEU A 242 -16.75 7.28 6.44
N SER A 243 -18.04 7.12 6.73
CA SER A 243 -18.83 5.98 6.25
C SER A 243 -19.26 6.09 4.78
N GLN A 244 -19.42 7.30 4.23
CA GLN A 244 -19.81 7.53 2.83
C GLN A 244 -18.59 7.64 1.89
N LEU A 245 -17.43 8.00 2.46
CA LEU A 245 -16.14 8.21 1.80
C LEU A 245 -15.80 7.14 0.73
N PRO A 246 -15.80 5.82 1.02
CA PRO A 246 -15.34 4.82 0.05
C PRO A 246 -16.22 4.79 -1.21
N SER A 247 -17.53 4.89 -1.02
CA SER A 247 -18.50 4.93 -2.12
C SER A 247 -18.42 6.22 -2.94
N GLU A 248 -18.08 7.35 -2.31
CA GLU A 248 -17.92 8.63 -3.00
C GLU A 248 -16.63 8.69 -3.80
N ILE A 249 -15.51 8.21 -3.23
CA ILE A 249 -14.25 8.06 -3.97
C ILE A 249 -14.42 7.11 -5.14
N GLN A 250 -15.08 5.96 -4.95
CA GLN A 250 -15.38 5.05 -6.07
C GLN A 250 -16.17 5.74 -7.17
N ARG A 251 -17.24 6.47 -6.83
CA ARG A 251 -18.02 7.23 -7.81
C ARG A 251 -17.20 8.32 -8.48
N PHE A 252 -16.30 8.96 -7.75
CA PHE A 252 -15.45 10.02 -8.28
C PHE A 252 -14.37 9.48 -9.22
N ILE A 253 -13.71 8.40 -8.82
CA ILE A 253 -12.82 7.57 -9.64
C ILE A 253 -13.52 7.11 -10.91
N GLN A 254 -14.73 6.54 -10.79
CA GLN A 254 -15.55 6.15 -11.92
C GLN A 254 -15.86 7.35 -12.81
N ARG A 255 -16.22 8.51 -12.26
CA ARG A 255 -16.46 9.73 -13.03
C ARG A 255 -15.21 10.26 -13.72
N LEU A 256 -14.04 10.18 -13.10
CA LEU A 256 -12.76 10.56 -13.70
C LEU A 256 -12.40 9.63 -14.85
N LEU A 257 -12.48 8.31 -14.64
CA LEU A 257 -12.32 7.31 -15.68
C LEU A 257 -13.29 7.58 -16.84
N LEU A 258 -14.57 7.80 -16.55
CA LEU A 258 -15.57 8.12 -17.56
C LEU A 258 -15.22 9.44 -18.26
N LYS A 259 -14.71 10.46 -17.56
CA LYS A 259 -14.36 11.74 -18.16
C LYS A 259 -13.09 11.65 -19.01
N GLU A 260 -12.06 10.93 -18.57
CA GLU A 260 -10.82 10.75 -19.33
C GLU A 260 -10.99 9.81 -20.53
N VAL A 261 -11.76 8.73 -20.37
CA VAL A 261 -12.00 7.73 -21.42
C VAL A 261 -13.12 8.15 -22.38
N ILE A 262 -14.14 8.91 -21.91
CA ILE A 262 -15.32 9.27 -22.72
C ILE A 262 -15.32 10.75 -23.15
N ALA A 263 -14.91 11.71 -22.30
CA ALA A 263 -15.06 13.13 -22.66
C ALA A 263 -14.08 13.61 -23.75
N ASN A 264 -12.95 12.93 -23.93
CA ASN A 264 -12.03 13.17 -25.05
C ASN A 264 -12.39 12.38 -26.33
N GLY A 265 -13.45 11.57 -26.28
CA GLY A 265 -13.80 10.54 -27.26
C GLY A 265 -14.65 11.00 -28.46
N ALA A 266 -14.55 12.24 -28.92
CA ALA A 266 -15.22 12.67 -30.15
C ALA A 266 -14.62 11.99 -31.41
N ASN A 267 -13.36 11.55 -31.34
CA ASN A 267 -12.67 10.90 -32.44
C ASN A 267 -12.58 9.38 -32.21
N ASN A 268 -13.05 8.61 -33.18
CA ASN A 268 -12.96 7.14 -33.19
C ASN A 268 -11.60 6.67 -33.77
N ASP A 269 -10.52 7.38 -33.44
CA ASP A 269 -9.18 7.08 -33.94
C ASP A 269 -8.66 5.84 -33.21
N LEU A 270 -8.25 4.82 -33.97
CA LEU A 270 -7.79 3.53 -33.44
C LEU A 270 -6.62 3.64 -32.44
N PRO A 271 -5.59 4.51 -32.67
CA PRO A 271 -4.51 4.69 -31.70
C PRO A 271 -5.00 5.24 -30.35
N ARG A 272 -5.92 6.20 -30.38
CA ARG A 272 -6.52 6.76 -29.14
C ARG A 272 -7.35 5.74 -28.40
N LEU A 273 -8.12 4.92 -29.12
CA LEU A 273 -8.89 3.81 -28.52
C LEU A 273 -7.97 2.77 -27.84
N GLN A 274 -6.79 2.52 -28.40
CA GLN A 274 -5.81 1.64 -27.77
C GLN A 274 -5.21 2.26 -26.51
N GLU A 275 -4.84 3.54 -26.53
CA GLU A 275 -4.39 4.26 -25.35
C GLU A 275 -5.46 4.23 -24.25
N GLU A 276 -6.72 4.56 -24.57
CA GLU A 276 -7.86 4.52 -23.65
C GLU A 276 -8.08 3.12 -23.04
N ALA A 277 -7.91 2.05 -23.83
CA ALA A 277 -8.03 0.67 -23.35
C ALA A 277 -6.87 0.27 -22.42
N LEU A 278 -5.63 0.67 -22.73
CA LEU A 278 -4.47 0.45 -21.87
C LEU A 278 -4.59 1.21 -20.55
N LEU A 279 -5.14 2.42 -20.59
CA LEU A 279 -5.37 3.23 -19.40
C LEU A 279 -6.44 2.67 -18.49
N THR A 280 -7.52 2.17 -19.09
CA THR A 280 -8.56 1.48 -18.34
C THR A 280 -7.98 0.26 -17.63
N LYS A 281 -7.03 -0.44 -18.26
CA LYS A 281 -6.30 -1.55 -17.65
C LYS A 281 -5.42 -1.12 -16.49
N GLU A 282 -4.49 -0.21 -16.76
CA GLU A 282 -3.57 0.33 -15.74
C GLU A 282 -4.34 0.83 -14.52
N PHE A 283 -5.49 1.48 -14.74
CA PHE A 283 -6.31 1.97 -13.66
C PHE A 283 -6.97 0.87 -12.84
N ILE A 284 -7.56 -0.12 -13.51
CA ILE A 284 -8.21 -1.25 -12.83
C ILE A 284 -7.18 -2.03 -12.02
N ASP A 285 -6.03 -2.33 -12.62
CA ASP A 285 -4.98 -3.14 -12.00
C ASP A 285 -4.32 -2.39 -10.82
N ASP A 286 -3.96 -1.11 -11.00
CA ASP A 286 -3.15 -0.36 -10.02
C ASP A 286 -3.97 0.32 -8.93
N TYR A 287 -5.18 0.81 -9.24
CA TYR A 287 -5.92 1.70 -8.32
C TYR A 287 -7.17 1.10 -7.72
N LEU A 288 -7.85 0.18 -8.43
CA LEU A 288 -9.08 -0.42 -7.90
C LEU A 288 -8.82 -1.29 -6.67
N SER A 289 -7.68 -1.99 -6.66
CA SER A 289 -7.20 -2.80 -5.53
C SER A 289 -6.87 -1.96 -4.29
N MET A 290 -6.56 -0.67 -4.47
CA MET A 290 -6.24 0.25 -3.39
C MET A 290 -7.46 0.90 -2.72
N VAL A 291 -8.69 0.72 -3.24
CA VAL A 291 -9.89 1.30 -2.64
C VAL A 291 -10.43 0.37 -1.54
N PRO A 292 -10.29 0.72 -0.25
CA PRO A 292 -10.75 -0.13 0.84
C PRO A 292 -12.28 -0.17 0.91
N ALA A 293 -12.82 -1.26 1.49
CA ALA A 293 -14.24 -1.47 1.80
C ALA A 293 -15.21 -1.66 0.61
N ILE A 294 -14.71 -1.83 -0.61
CA ILE A 294 -15.55 -2.18 -1.77
C ILE A 294 -15.21 -3.60 -2.19
N SER A 295 -16.24 -4.42 -2.43
CA SER A 295 -16.00 -5.71 -3.02
C SER A 295 -15.45 -5.48 -4.43
N LEU A 296 -14.27 -6.03 -4.72
CA LEU A 296 -13.68 -5.98 -6.05
C LEU A 296 -14.69 -6.41 -7.14
N PRO A 297 -15.52 -7.46 -6.96
CA PRO A 297 -16.53 -7.83 -7.95
C PRO A 297 -17.53 -6.71 -8.28
N ASP A 298 -18.07 -6.02 -7.28
CA ASP A 298 -19.07 -4.96 -7.49
C ASP A 298 -18.46 -3.73 -8.19
N ALA A 299 -17.19 -3.43 -7.87
CA ALA A 299 -16.46 -2.35 -8.51
C ALA A 299 -16.10 -2.65 -9.97
N HIS A 300 -15.68 -3.89 -10.26
CA HIS A 300 -15.43 -4.38 -11.62
C HIS A 300 -16.72 -4.42 -12.44
N GLU A 301 -17.86 -4.82 -11.86
CA GLU A 301 -19.15 -4.82 -12.56
C GLU A 301 -19.59 -3.41 -12.97
N ALA A 302 -19.48 -2.43 -12.06
CA ALA A 302 -19.84 -1.04 -12.34
C ALA A 302 -18.96 -0.40 -13.43
N ILE A 303 -17.64 -0.63 -13.38
CA ILE A 303 -16.69 -0.14 -14.40
C ILE A 303 -16.89 -0.89 -15.72
N GLY A 304 -17.11 -2.21 -15.65
CA GLY A 304 -17.39 -3.07 -16.80
C GLY A 304 -18.63 -2.65 -17.56
N LEU A 305 -19.71 -2.30 -16.84
CA LEU A 305 -20.97 -1.85 -17.44
C LEU A 305 -20.85 -0.53 -18.20
N HIS A 306 -20.04 0.42 -17.72
CA HIS A 306 -20.02 1.79 -18.26
C HIS A 306 -18.77 2.13 -19.09
N VAL A 307 -17.57 1.89 -18.58
CA VAL A 307 -16.31 2.24 -19.27
C VAL A 307 -16.00 1.21 -20.35
N ILE A 308 -15.88 -0.06 -19.96
CA ILE A 308 -15.58 -1.16 -20.88
C ILE A 308 -16.69 -1.30 -21.92
N GLY A 309 -17.96 -1.23 -21.50
CA GLY A 309 -19.11 -1.24 -22.41
C GLY A 309 -19.07 -0.11 -23.47
N THR A 310 -18.57 1.06 -23.12
CA THR A 310 -18.41 2.19 -24.07
C THR A 310 -17.23 1.97 -25.02
N LEU A 311 -16.10 1.49 -24.52
CA LEU A 311 -14.94 1.12 -25.35
C LEU A 311 -15.28 0.04 -26.36
N VAL A 312 -16.01 -1.01 -25.94
CA VAL A 312 -16.46 -2.08 -26.85
C VAL A 312 -17.39 -1.54 -27.93
N ARG A 313 -18.31 -0.62 -27.61
CA ARG A 313 -19.18 0.02 -28.62
C ARG A 313 -18.39 0.89 -29.60
N ARG A 314 -17.42 1.68 -29.13
CA ARG A 314 -16.54 2.49 -30.00
C ARG A 314 -15.66 1.60 -30.88
N LEU A 315 -15.13 0.52 -30.34
CA LEU A 315 -14.39 -0.50 -31.09
C LEU A 315 -15.26 -1.16 -32.16
N GLU A 316 -16.50 -1.55 -31.86
CA GLU A 316 -17.43 -2.09 -32.87
C GLU A 316 -17.70 -1.09 -34.00
N SER A 317 -17.82 0.20 -33.68
CA SER A 317 -17.95 1.28 -34.67
C SER A 317 -16.68 1.43 -35.52
N ALA A 318 -15.50 1.38 -34.89
CA ALA A 318 -14.21 1.44 -35.57
C ALA A 318 -14.01 0.23 -36.51
N ILE A 319 -14.29 -0.99 -36.04
CA ILE A 319 -14.20 -2.24 -36.83
C ILE A 319 -15.03 -2.15 -38.12
N ARG A 320 -16.19 -1.49 -38.10
CA ARG A 320 -17.03 -1.31 -39.30
C ARG A 320 -16.39 -0.41 -40.36
N LYS A 321 -15.47 0.46 -39.96
CA LYS A 321 -14.78 1.43 -40.82
C LYS A 321 -13.40 0.97 -41.28
N VAL A 322 -12.89 -0.14 -40.74
CA VAL A 322 -11.56 -0.67 -41.04
C VAL A 322 -11.40 -0.96 -42.54
N ALA A 323 -10.33 -0.42 -43.12
CA ALA A 323 -10.01 -0.56 -44.54
C ALA A 323 -8.64 -1.21 -44.79
N SER A 324 -7.73 -1.20 -43.81
CA SER A 324 -6.36 -1.73 -43.95
C SER A 324 -6.08 -2.93 -43.01
N PHE A 325 -4.97 -3.62 -43.25
CA PHE A 325 -4.50 -4.68 -42.35
C PHE A 325 -3.94 -4.13 -41.04
N ASP A 326 -3.22 -3.00 -41.08
CA ASP A 326 -2.65 -2.38 -39.89
C ASP A 326 -3.77 -1.97 -38.90
N GLU A 327 -4.87 -1.42 -39.40
CA GLU A 327 -6.05 -1.09 -38.59
C GLU A 327 -6.72 -2.33 -37.96
N LEU A 328 -6.68 -3.50 -38.63
CA LEU A 328 -7.14 -4.76 -38.05
C LEU A 328 -6.24 -5.21 -36.90
N GLU A 329 -4.93 -5.02 -37.00
CA GLU A 329 -3.99 -5.34 -35.93
C GLU A 329 -4.22 -4.44 -34.71
N PHE A 330 -4.46 -3.14 -34.91
CA PHE A 330 -4.88 -2.24 -33.83
C PHE A 330 -6.17 -2.72 -33.15
N CYS A 331 -7.20 -3.09 -33.93
CA CYS A 331 -8.44 -3.62 -33.36
C CYS A 331 -8.21 -4.93 -32.58
N TYR A 332 -7.33 -5.81 -33.07
CA TYR A 332 -6.98 -7.04 -32.38
C TYR A 332 -6.26 -6.76 -31.05
N GLY A 333 -5.30 -5.83 -31.05
CA GLY A 333 -4.62 -5.35 -29.85
C GLY A 333 -5.60 -4.84 -28.79
N ILE A 334 -6.57 -4.00 -29.19
CA ILE A 334 -7.60 -3.49 -28.29
C ILE A 334 -8.48 -4.62 -27.73
N ILE A 335 -8.88 -5.61 -28.55
CA ILE A 335 -9.65 -6.77 -28.05
C ILE A 335 -8.84 -7.56 -27.03
N THR A 336 -7.53 -7.77 -27.28
CA THR A 336 -6.68 -8.53 -26.36
C THR A 336 -6.48 -7.81 -25.04
N THR A 337 -6.30 -6.48 -25.03
CA THR A 337 -6.17 -5.72 -23.79
C THR A 337 -7.49 -5.72 -23.01
N LEU A 338 -8.62 -5.50 -23.68
CA LEU A 338 -9.93 -5.56 -23.03
C LEU A 338 -10.26 -6.95 -22.49
N ARG A 339 -9.80 -8.03 -23.14
CA ARG A 339 -10.00 -9.40 -22.64
C ARG A 339 -9.29 -9.67 -21.32
N THR A 340 -8.22 -8.94 -21.02
CA THR A 340 -7.47 -9.11 -19.76
C THR A 340 -8.12 -8.42 -18.56
N LEU A 341 -9.21 -7.67 -18.76
CA LEU A 341 -9.90 -6.97 -17.68
C LEU A 341 -10.95 -7.87 -17.02
N GLU A 342 -10.97 -7.91 -15.69
CA GLU A 342 -12.03 -8.56 -14.92
C GLU A 342 -13.33 -7.74 -14.98
N GLY A 343 -14.49 -8.40 -15.06
CA GLY A 343 -15.81 -7.73 -15.18
C GLY A 343 -16.26 -7.40 -16.62
N VAL A 344 -15.55 -7.88 -17.64
CA VAL A 344 -15.95 -7.72 -19.04
C VAL A 344 -17.11 -8.67 -19.37
N ASP A 345 -18.16 -8.12 -20.00
CA ASP A 345 -19.21 -8.92 -20.62
C ASP A 345 -18.64 -9.67 -21.84
N GLU A 346 -18.22 -10.92 -21.61
CA GLU A 346 -17.61 -11.80 -22.62
C GLU A 346 -18.48 -11.89 -23.88
N THR A 347 -19.80 -11.85 -23.75
CA THR A 347 -20.73 -11.94 -24.89
C THR A 347 -20.62 -10.74 -25.83
N LYS A 348 -20.31 -9.55 -25.30
CA LYS A 348 -20.09 -8.33 -26.09
C LYS A 348 -18.72 -8.37 -26.77
N LEU A 349 -17.70 -8.81 -26.03
CA LEU A 349 -16.35 -8.94 -26.59
C LEU A 349 -16.29 -10.01 -27.69
N GLU A 350 -17.02 -11.11 -27.54
CA GLU A 350 -17.19 -12.12 -28.58
C GLU A 350 -17.88 -11.56 -29.82
N ARG A 351 -18.90 -10.70 -29.66
CA ARG A 351 -19.55 -10.02 -30.79
C ARG A 351 -18.60 -9.11 -31.54
N ALA A 352 -17.76 -8.35 -30.83
CA ALA A 352 -16.68 -7.56 -31.42
C ALA A 352 -15.64 -8.44 -32.12
N SER A 353 -15.26 -9.58 -31.56
CA SER A 353 -14.33 -10.52 -32.20
C SER A 353 -14.92 -11.11 -33.50
N ARG A 354 -16.23 -11.41 -33.51
CA ARG A 354 -16.96 -11.89 -34.70
C ARG A 354 -17.11 -10.81 -35.76
N SER A 355 -17.28 -9.54 -35.37
CA SER A 355 -17.29 -8.43 -36.33
C SER A 355 -15.90 -8.20 -36.92
N LEU A 356 -14.83 -8.33 -36.12
CA LEU A 356 -13.45 -8.25 -36.60
C LEU A 356 -13.11 -9.37 -37.58
N ALA A 357 -13.55 -10.61 -37.30
CA ALA A 357 -13.39 -11.73 -38.22
C ALA A 357 -14.04 -11.46 -39.59
N ARG A 358 -15.25 -10.87 -39.59
CA ARG A 358 -15.94 -10.43 -40.82
C ARG A 358 -15.20 -9.31 -41.54
N ALA A 359 -14.70 -8.31 -40.79
CA ALA A 359 -13.91 -7.22 -41.36
C ALA A 359 -12.63 -7.74 -42.03
N ARG A 360 -11.95 -8.72 -41.42
CA ARG A 360 -10.77 -9.39 -42.00
C ARG A 360 -11.07 -10.04 -43.34
N TRP A 361 -12.22 -10.70 -43.48
CA TRP A 361 -12.66 -11.26 -44.76
C TRP A 361 -12.93 -10.16 -45.79
N MET A 362 -13.56 -9.06 -45.40
CA MET A 362 -13.83 -7.92 -46.30
C MET A 362 -12.54 -7.23 -46.78
N VAL A 363 -11.56 -7.01 -45.90
CA VAL A 363 -10.26 -6.42 -46.27
C VAL A 363 -9.50 -7.33 -47.24
N ARG A 364 -9.51 -8.66 -47.00
CA ARG A 364 -8.95 -9.64 -47.93
C ARG A 364 -9.68 -9.68 -49.27
N ALA A 365 -11.01 -9.64 -49.26
CA ALA A 365 -11.81 -9.61 -50.48
C ALA A 365 -11.55 -8.34 -51.30
N ARG A 366 -11.43 -7.17 -50.65
CA ARG A 366 -11.02 -5.93 -51.30
C ARG A 366 -9.61 -6.00 -51.88
N GLY A 367 -8.64 -6.51 -51.11
CA GLY A 367 -7.26 -6.67 -51.57
C GLY A 367 -7.14 -7.59 -52.78
N THR A 368 -7.83 -8.74 -52.75
CA THR A 368 -7.87 -9.69 -53.88
C THR A 368 -8.60 -9.12 -55.09
N LEU A 369 -9.70 -8.39 -54.90
CA LEU A 369 -10.44 -7.75 -55.99
C LEU A 369 -9.63 -6.61 -56.63
N LEU A 370 -8.92 -5.80 -55.84
CA LEU A 370 -8.00 -4.79 -56.36
C LEU A 370 -6.82 -5.41 -57.11
N PHE A 371 -6.25 -6.51 -56.60
CA PHE A 371 -5.21 -7.26 -57.27
C PHE A 371 -5.70 -7.83 -58.62
N LEU A 372 -6.88 -8.47 -58.64
CA LEU A 372 -7.49 -8.99 -59.86
C LEU A 372 -7.79 -7.88 -60.87
N ARG A 373 -8.29 -6.72 -60.41
CA ARG A 373 -8.51 -5.55 -61.26
C ARG A 373 -7.20 -5.04 -61.86
N GLY A 374 -6.14 -4.93 -61.06
CA GLY A 374 -4.80 -4.55 -61.55
C GLY A 374 -4.21 -5.56 -62.53
N ALA A 375 -4.36 -6.85 -62.26
CA ALA A 375 -3.89 -7.93 -63.14
C ALA A 375 -4.66 -7.95 -64.46
N SER A 376 -5.99 -7.79 -64.41
CA SER A 376 -6.84 -7.73 -65.62
C SER A 376 -6.53 -6.52 -66.49
N LEU A 377 -6.25 -5.36 -65.89
CA LEU A 377 -5.80 -4.16 -66.62
C LEU A 377 -4.46 -4.40 -67.31
N ARG A 378 -3.49 -5.02 -66.63
CA ARG A 378 -2.20 -5.36 -67.23
C ARG A 378 -2.35 -6.38 -68.36
N ALA A 379 -3.18 -7.40 -68.17
CA ALA A 379 -3.45 -8.40 -69.21
C ALA A 379 -4.14 -7.76 -70.43
N ALA A 380 -5.13 -6.88 -70.20
CA ALA A 380 -5.80 -6.14 -71.27
C ALA A 380 -4.82 -5.24 -72.05
N LEU A 381 -3.91 -4.55 -71.35
CA LEU A 381 -2.87 -3.74 -71.99
C LEU A 381 -1.92 -4.59 -72.84
N VAL A 382 -1.48 -5.76 -72.34
CA VAL A 382 -0.66 -6.70 -73.12
C VAL A 382 -1.42 -7.18 -74.35
N LEU A 383 -2.71 -7.53 -74.20
CA LEU A 383 -3.53 -8.02 -75.31
C LEU A 383 -3.71 -6.94 -76.38
N VAL A 384 -4.02 -5.69 -75.99
CA VAL A 384 -4.07 -4.55 -76.92
C VAL A 384 -2.73 -4.32 -77.61
N ALA A 385 -1.61 -4.40 -76.89
CA ALA A 385 -0.28 -4.26 -77.46
C ALA A 385 0.04 -5.38 -78.47
N THR A 386 -0.34 -6.63 -78.17
CA THR A 386 -0.14 -7.75 -79.11
C THR A 386 -0.98 -7.62 -80.37
N VAL A 387 -2.24 -7.18 -80.25
CA VAL A 387 -3.12 -6.94 -81.41
C VAL A 387 -2.61 -5.78 -82.25
N ALA A 388 -2.16 -4.70 -81.62
CA ALA A 388 -1.53 -3.58 -82.31
C ALA A 388 -0.23 -4.00 -83.03
N GLY A 389 0.60 -4.83 -82.39
CA GLY A 389 1.82 -5.39 -82.98
C GLY A 389 1.54 -6.29 -84.19
N LEU A 390 0.53 -7.17 -84.09
CA LEU A 390 0.07 -8.00 -85.22
C LEU A 390 -0.47 -7.14 -86.37
N GLY A 391 -1.28 -6.12 -86.05
CA GLY A 391 -1.78 -5.17 -87.05
C GLY A 391 -0.65 -4.41 -87.76
N ALA A 392 0.36 -3.97 -87.01
CA ALA A 392 1.54 -3.32 -87.57
C ALA A 392 2.35 -4.28 -88.45
N TYR A 393 2.54 -5.54 -88.03
CA TYR A 393 3.22 -6.56 -88.82
C TYR A 393 2.49 -6.84 -90.15
N ILE A 394 1.17 -7.04 -90.10
CA ILE A 394 0.36 -7.26 -91.32
C ILE A 394 0.43 -6.04 -92.24
N GLY A 395 0.34 -4.82 -91.68
CA GLY A 395 0.45 -3.58 -92.46
C GLY A 395 1.81 -3.43 -93.13
N VAL A 396 2.90 -3.75 -92.44
CA VAL A 396 4.27 -3.72 -93.00
C VAL A 396 4.46 -4.82 -94.04
N ALA A 397 3.95 -6.04 -93.79
CA ALA A 397 4.03 -7.14 -94.75
C ALA A 397 3.31 -6.80 -96.07
N ALA A 398 2.09 -6.25 -95.98
CA ALA A 398 1.33 -5.79 -97.15
C ALA A 398 2.04 -4.64 -97.90
N LEU A 399 2.71 -3.74 -97.17
CA LEU A 399 3.45 -2.64 -97.77
C LEU A 399 4.74 -3.11 -98.48
N VAL A 400 5.42 -4.12 -97.92
CA VAL A 400 6.58 -4.76 -98.57
C VAL A 400 6.16 -5.53 -99.81
N GLU A 401 5.04 -6.27 -99.75
CA GLU A 401 4.49 -6.99 -100.91
C GLU A 401 4.11 -6.02 -102.04
N TYR A 402 3.50 -4.88 -101.70
CA TYR A 402 3.14 -3.84 -102.68
C TYR A 402 4.35 -3.13 -103.31
N LEU A 403 5.44 -2.94 -102.55
CA LEU A 403 6.61 -2.19 -103.02
C LEU A 403 7.63 -3.05 -103.79
N TYR A 404 7.70 -4.36 -103.53
CA TYR A 404 8.77 -5.22 -104.05
C TYR A 404 8.30 -6.39 -104.93
N GLU A 405 6.98 -6.53 -105.20
CA GLU A 405 6.39 -7.65 -105.96
C GLU A 405 6.88 -9.04 -105.50
N PHE A 406 7.26 -9.15 -104.22
CA PHE A 406 7.80 -10.35 -103.62
C PHE A 406 6.77 -10.92 -102.63
N THR A 407 6.30 -12.14 -102.89
CA THR A 407 5.37 -12.83 -102.00
C THR A 407 6.13 -13.35 -100.78
N LEU A 408 6.03 -12.63 -99.67
CA LEU A 408 6.45 -13.15 -98.37
C LEU A 408 5.41 -14.17 -97.90
N PRO A 409 5.78 -15.42 -97.59
CA PRO A 409 4.84 -16.33 -96.95
C PRO A 409 4.46 -15.73 -95.60
N LEU A 410 3.15 -15.48 -95.41
CA LEU A 410 2.57 -15.13 -94.12
C LEU A 410 2.68 -16.33 -93.19
N ALA A 411 3.90 -16.45 -92.63
CA ALA A 411 4.37 -17.30 -91.55
C ALA A 411 4.21 -18.83 -91.77
N PRO A 412 4.75 -19.68 -90.88
CA PRO A 412 3.93 -20.74 -90.32
C PRO A 412 2.86 -20.18 -89.38
#